data_AF-D8WWP3-F1
#
_entry.id   AF-D8WWP3-F1
#
_cell.length_a   1.000
_cell.length_b   1.000
_cell.length_c   1.000
_cell.angle_alpha   90.00
_cell.angle_beta   90.00
_cell.angle_gamma   90.00
#
_symmetry.space_group_name_H-M   'P 1'
#
loop_
_entity.id
_entity.type
_entity.pdbx_description
1 polymer ?
#
loop_
_entity_poly.entity_id
_entity_poly.type
_entity_poly.pdbx_seq_one_letter_code
_entity_poly.pdbx_strand_id
1 'polypeptide(L)'
;MENFVADKLREGLEIFHSFLDANQDKIKNGEPFMMLVLDLDNICDKVVKGIVAQNTEEEGWTDLWIKDENDKISHDVWKIKVLEEYDEDEVDVRRPEADATIVAGMFGSTMTTEHMEQDAVKYKKEFGRKK
;
A
#
# COMPACT_ATOMS: atom_id res chain seq x y z
N MET A 1 -8.40 -17.27 12.21
CA MET A 1 -7.22 -18.15 12.37
C MET A 1 -6.64 -18.27 10.99
N GLU A 2 -5.71 -17.37 10.65
CA GLU A 2 -5.06 -17.37 9.33
C GLU A 2 -4.05 -18.52 9.33
N ASN A 3 -4.27 -19.47 8.43
CA ASN A 3 -3.26 -20.47 8.14
C ASN A 3 -2.16 -19.78 7.31
N PHE A 4 -0.93 -20.29 7.30
CA PHE A 4 0.17 -19.83 6.41
C PHE A 4 0.68 -21.02 5.56
N VAL A 5 1.01 -20.82 4.29
CA VAL A 5 1.41 -21.91 3.37
C VAL A 5 2.92 -22.12 3.46
N ALA A 6 3.38 -23.37 3.56
CA ALA A 6 4.81 -23.70 3.47
C ALA A 6 5.28 -23.68 2.00
N ASP A 7 6.53 -23.23 1.77
CA ASP A 7 7.19 -23.02 0.46
C ASP A 7 7.00 -24.17 -0.56
N LYS A 8 5.87 -24.17 -1.24
CA LYS A 8 5.79 -24.72 -2.60
C LYS A 8 6.43 -23.69 -3.54
N LEU A 9 6.98 -24.14 -4.66
CA LEU A 9 7.35 -23.25 -5.77
C LEU A 9 6.11 -22.42 -6.14
N ARG A 10 6.14 -21.14 -5.77
CA ARG A 10 5.12 -20.14 -6.09
C ARG A 10 5.52 -19.50 -7.41
N GLU A 11 4.56 -19.29 -8.29
CA GLU A 11 4.75 -18.65 -9.61
C GLU A 11 3.91 -17.36 -9.66
N GLY A 12 4.31 -16.41 -10.49
CA GLY A 12 3.63 -15.12 -10.64
C GLY A 12 4.30 -13.98 -9.87
N LEU A 13 3.48 -13.07 -9.33
CA LEU A 13 3.95 -11.83 -8.71
C LEU A 13 3.67 -11.84 -7.20
N GLU A 14 4.52 -11.19 -6.41
CA GLU A 14 4.35 -11.02 -4.97
C GLU A 14 4.28 -9.53 -4.61
N ILE A 15 3.39 -9.16 -3.69
CA ILE A 15 3.19 -7.78 -3.23
C ILE A 15 3.04 -7.71 -1.72
N PHE A 16 3.47 -6.60 -1.13
CA PHE A 16 3.18 -6.32 0.28
C PHE A 16 1.72 -5.88 0.49
N HIS A 17 1.09 -6.40 1.55
CA HIS A 17 -0.27 -6.07 1.96
C HIS A 17 -0.51 -4.56 2.11
N SER A 18 0.52 -3.80 2.51
CA SER A 18 0.41 -2.34 2.67
C SER A 18 0.07 -1.59 1.38
N PHE A 19 0.44 -2.12 0.20
CA PHE A 19 0.00 -1.54 -1.08
C PHE A 19 -1.48 -1.75 -1.33
N LEU A 20 -2.01 -2.91 -0.96
CA LEU A 20 -3.43 -3.23 -1.11
C LEU A 20 -4.27 -2.37 -0.16
N ASP A 21 -3.84 -2.22 1.08
CA ASP A 21 -4.50 -1.36 2.08
C ASP A 21 -4.53 0.10 1.66
N ALA A 22 -3.41 0.63 1.18
CA ALA A 22 -3.32 2.02 0.72
C ALA A 22 -4.17 2.30 -0.54
N ASN A 23 -4.56 1.27 -1.28
CA ASN A 23 -5.29 1.40 -2.55
C ASN A 23 -6.63 0.65 -2.58
N GLN A 24 -7.23 0.34 -1.41
CA GLN A 24 -8.49 -0.42 -1.34
C GLN A 24 -9.61 0.19 -2.18
N ASP A 25 -9.74 1.52 -2.20
CA ASP A 25 -10.78 2.20 -2.97
C ASP A 25 -10.59 2.02 -4.48
N LYS A 26 -9.34 2.10 -4.96
CA LYS A 26 -9.00 1.85 -6.36
C LYS A 26 -9.27 0.41 -6.75
N ILE A 27 -8.91 -0.54 -5.88
CA ILE A 27 -9.16 -1.97 -6.09
C ILE A 27 -10.67 -2.26 -6.18
N LYS A 28 -11.48 -1.68 -5.28
CA LYS A 28 -12.95 -1.82 -5.32
C LYS A 28 -13.56 -1.26 -6.59
N ASN A 29 -13.01 -0.18 -7.12
CA ASN A 29 -13.48 0.46 -8.35
C ASN A 29 -12.90 -0.18 -9.63
N GLY A 30 -11.98 -1.15 -9.51
CA GLY A 30 -11.27 -1.73 -10.66
C GLY A 30 -10.32 -0.74 -11.33
N GLU A 31 -9.84 0.26 -10.60
CA GLU A 31 -8.94 1.30 -11.10
C GLU A 31 -7.47 0.84 -11.03
N PRO A 32 -6.67 1.16 -12.05
CA PRO A 32 -5.26 0.83 -12.04
C PRO A 32 -4.47 1.72 -11.08
N PHE A 33 -3.45 1.14 -10.43
CA PHE A 33 -2.50 1.88 -9.60
C PHE A 33 -1.08 1.33 -9.76
N MET A 34 -0.10 2.14 -9.38
CA MET A 34 1.31 1.73 -9.40
C MET A 34 1.68 1.01 -8.10
N MET A 35 2.45 -0.04 -8.23
CA MET A 35 2.88 -0.87 -7.11
C MET A 35 4.23 -1.51 -7.39
N LEU A 36 4.98 -1.77 -6.32
CA LEU A 36 6.18 -2.58 -6.36
C LEU A 36 5.78 -4.04 -6.16
N VAL A 37 6.19 -4.90 -7.09
CA VAL A 37 5.97 -6.35 -7.02
C VAL A 37 7.29 -7.08 -7.19
N LEU A 38 7.42 -8.23 -6.53
CA LEU A 38 8.50 -9.17 -6.77
C LEU A 38 8.05 -10.18 -7.82
N ASP A 39 8.77 -10.26 -8.93
CA ASP A 39 8.60 -11.31 -9.93
C ASP A 39 9.26 -12.60 -9.42
N LEU A 40 8.45 -13.63 -9.15
CA LEU A 40 8.94 -14.88 -8.58
C LEU A 40 9.66 -15.77 -9.60
N ASP A 41 9.40 -15.58 -10.90
CA ASP A 41 10.04 -16.35 -11.97
C ASP A 41 11.47 -15.84 -12.21
N ASN A 42 11.66 -14.53 -12.11
CA ASN A 42 12.96 -13.87 -12.34
C ASN A 42 13.69 -13.48 -11.05
N ILE A 43 13.03 -13.54 -9.90
CA ILE A 43 13.55 -13.13 -8.58
C ILE A 43 14.07 -11.70 -8.63
N CYS A 44 13.25 -10.78 -9.13
CA CYS A 44 13.58 -9.35 -9.24
C CYS A 44 12.37 -8.46 -8.92
N ASP A 45 12.64 -7.31 -8.30
CA ASP A 45 11.61 -6.31 -8.04
C ASP A 45 11.26 -5.57 -9.33
N LYS A 46 9.97 -5.28 -9.51
CA LYS A 46 9.42 -4.56 -10.67
C LYS A 46 8.40 -3.54 -10.22
N VAL A 47 8.41 -2.37 -10.85
CA VAL A 47 7.34 -1.38 -10.70
C VAL A 47 6.32 -1.62 -11.79
N VAL A 48 5.09 -1.95 -11.40
CA VAL A 48 4.01 -2.22 -12.34
C VAL A 48 2.84 -1.29 -12.10
N LYS A 49 2.18 -0.88 -13.17
CA LYS A 49 0.85 -0.29 -13.11
C LYS A 49 -0.15 -1.34 -13.54
N GLY A 50 -1.05 -1.69 -12.64
CA GLY A 50 -1.97 -2.80 -12.86
C GLY A 50 -3.29 -2.64 -12.13
N ILE A 51 -4.23 -3.49 -12.52
CA ILE A 51 -5.52 -3.67 -11.83
C ILE A 51 -5.40 -4.92 -10.99
N VAL A 52 -5.89 -4.88 -9.76
CA VAL A 52 -5.84 -6.00 -8.82
C VAL A 52 -7.27 -6.41 -8.45
N ALA A 53 -7.50 -7.72 -8.36
CA ALA A 53 -8.79 -8.29 -7.98
C ALA A 53 -8.60 -9.47 -7.02
N GLN A 54 -9.51 -9.65 -6.07
CA GLN A 54 -9.43 -10.76 -5.10
C GLN A 54 -9.70 -12.12 -5.74
N ASN A 55 -10.59 -12.16 -6.73
CA ASN A 55 -10.94 -13.37 -7.45
C ASN A 55 -11.40 -13.01 -8.86
N THR A 56 -10.78 -13.61 -9.87
CA THR A 56 -11.19 -13.53 -11.27
C THR A 56 -10.67 -14.73 -12.03
N GLU A 57 -11.47 -15.21 -12.98
CA GLU A 57 -11.15 -16.32 -13.88
C GLU A 57 -10.91 -15.84 -15.32
N GLU A 58 -10.83 -14.53 -15.52
CA GLU A 58 -10.58 -13.94 -16.84
C GLU A 58 -9.15 -14.24 -17.32
N GLU A 59 -8.99 -14.38 -18.65
CA GLU A 59 -7.68 -14.54 -19.27
C GLU A 59 -6.84 -13.26 -19.17
N GLY A 60 -5.53 -13.42 -19.02
CA GLY A 60 -4.56 -12.31 -18.90
C GLY A 60 -4.37 -11.77 -17.48
N TRP A 61 -4.87 -12.49 -16.48
CA TRP A 61 -4.60 -12.21 -15.06
C TRP A 61 -3.55 -13.19 -14.52
N THR A 62 -2.62 -12.67 -13.73
CA THR A 62 -1.53 -13.41 -13.09
C THR A 62 -1.78 -13.55 -11.60
N ASP A 63 -1.28 -14.61 -10.99
CA ASP A 63 -1.33 -14.81 -9.54
C ASP A 63 -0.54 -13.71 -8.82
N LEU A 64 -1.18 -13.13 -7.81
CA LEU A 64 -0.63 -12.12 -6.94
C LEU A 64 -0.60 -12.65 -5.50
N TRP A 65 0.58 -13.05 -5.06
CA TRP A 65 0.83 -13.51 -3.70
C TRP A 65 0.96 -12.31 -2.77
N ILE A 66 0.27 -12.38 -1.63
CA ILE A 66 0.26 -11.28 -0.68
C ILE A 66 1.17 -11.61 0.49
N LYS A 67 2.09 -10.71 0.76
CA LYS A 67 3.07 -10.80 1.82
C LYS A 67 2.80 -9.78 2.92
N ASP A 68 2.89 -10.21 4.17
CA ASP A 68 2.77 -9.33 5.33
C ASP A 68 4.10 -8.61 5.65
N GLU A 69 4.10 -7.80 6.70
CA GLU A 69 5.30 -7.10 7.18
C GLU A 69 6.38 -8.02 7.77
N ASN A 70 6.02 -9.25 8.15
CA ASN A 70 6.90 -10.26 8.73
C ASN A 70 7.38 -11.27 7.68
N ASP A 71 7.27 -10.90 6.40
CA ASP A 71 7.59 -11.73 5.25
C ASP A 71 6.77 -13.04 5.11
N LYS A 72 5.62 -13.13 5.78
CA LYS A 72 4.71 -14.28 5.69
C LYS A 72 3.73 -14.12 4.54
N ILE A 73 3.48 -15.22 3.84
CA ILE A 73 2.60 -15.26 2.68
C ILE A 73 1.20 -15.67 3.10
N SER A 74 0.22 -14.85 2.73
CA SER A 74 -1.20 -15.16 2.91
C SER A 74 -1.61 -16.39 2.10
N HIS A 75 -2.61 -17.13 2.57
CA HIS A 75 -3.24 -18.19 1.76
C HIS A 75 -4.06 -17.64 0.61
N ASP A 76 -4.54 -16.41 0.75
CA ASP A 76 -5.41 -15.79 -0.24
C ASP A 76 -4.56 -15.28 -1.40
N VAL A 77 -4.64 -15.99 -2.53
CA VAL A 77 -4.00 -15.59 -3.78
C VAL A 77 -4.94 -14.65 -4.52
N TRP A 78 -4.50 -13.41 -4.70
CA TRP A 78 -5.23 -12.45 -5.51
C TRP A 78 -4.77 -12.54 -6.96
N LYS A 79 -5.35 -11.72 -7.82
CA LYS A 79 -5.02 -11.66 -9.23
C LYS A 79 -4.63 -10.24 -9.61
N ILE A 80 -3.62 -10.13 -10.48
CA ILE A 80 -3.18 -8.86 -11.05
C ILE A 80 -3.21 -8.92 -12.56
N LYS A 81 -3.68 -7.83 -13.18
CA LYS A 81 -3.54 -7.56 -14.60
C LYS A 81 -2.57 -6.41 -14.78
N VAL A 82 -1.34 -6.73 -15.20
CA VAL A 82 -0.31 -5.73 -15.50
C VAL A 82 -0.69 -5.00 -16.79
N LEU A 83 -0.73 -3.68 -16.74
CA LEU A 83 -1.01 -2.83 -17.90
C LEU A 83 0.29 -2.25 -18.46
N GLU A 84 1.18 -1.80 -17.58
CA GLU A 84 2.47 -1.19 -17.93
C GLU A 84 3.53 -1.63 -16.90
N GLU A 85 4.73 -1.93 -17.39
CA GLU A 85 5.93 -2.19 -16.58
C GLU A 85 6.87 -1.01 -16.70
N TYR A 86 7.46 -0.63 -15.58
CA TYR A 86 8.40 0.49 -15.48
C TYR A 86 9.72 -0.04 -14.93
N ASP A 87 10.82 0.55 -15.43
CA ASP A 87 12.13 0.32 -14.84
C ASP A 87 12.20 1.00 -13.47
N GLU A 88 12.82 0.34 -12.50
CA GLU A 88 12.98 0.85 -11.14
C GLU A 88 13.81 2.15 -11.12
N ASP A 89 14.71 2.30 -12.10
CA ASP A 89 15.52 3.51 -12.29
C ASP A 89 14.70 4.70 -12.83
N GLU A 90 13.52 4.47 -13.40
CA GLU A 90 12.69 5.51 -14.01
C GLU A 90 11.61 6.06 -13.06
N VAL A 91 11.19 5.30 -12.02
CA VAL A 91 10.06 5.65 -11.16
C VAL A 91 10.30 5.32 -9.69
N ASP A 92 10.27 6.33 -8.81
CA ASP A 92 10.35 6.16 -7.34
C ASP A 92 8.97 5.77 -6.77
N VAL A 93 8.67 4.47 -6.74
CA VAL A 93 7.50 3.92 -6.02
C VAL A 93 7.95 3.31 -4.71
N ARG A 94 7.59 3.95 -3.60
CA ARG A 94 7.91 3.46 -2.25
C ARG A 94 6.77 2.63 -1.69
N ARG A 95 7.12 1.59 -0.95
CA ARG A 95 6.18 0.86 -0.10
C ARG A 95 5.50 1.87 0.84
N PRO A 96 4.15 1.94 0.84
CA PRO A 96 3.43 2.72 1.84
C PRO A 96 3.85 2.23 3.23
N GLU A 97 4.31 3.15 4.07
CA GLU A 97 5.00 2.89 5.34
C GLU A 97 4.38 1.71 6.09
N ALA A 98 5.17 0.65 6.31
CA ALA A 98 4.84 -0.39 7.28
C ALA A 98 5.05 0.09 8.74
N ASP A 99 5.51 1.33 8.90
CA ASP A 99 5.80 1.96 10.17
C ASP A 99 4.80 3.07 10.43
N ALA A 100 3.77 2.78 11.25
CA ALA A 100 3.23 3.79 12.14
C ALA A 100 4.26 4.09 13.25
N THR A 101 5.48 4.49 12.87
CA THR A 101 6.53 4.87 13.79
C THR A 101 6.58 6.39 13.84
N ILE A 102 6.03 6.90 14.94
CA ILE A 102 6.11 8.28 15.42
C ILE A 102 7.47 8.88 15.04
N VAL A 103 7.48 9.84 14.11
CA VAL A 103 8.65 10.67 13.87
C VAL A 103 8.76 11.62 15.07
N ALA A 104 9.45 11.17 16.12
CA ALA A 104 10.06 12.05 17.11
C ALA A 104 11.24 12.76 16.43
N GLY A 105 10.93 13.71 15.55
CA GLY A 105 11.89 14.63 14.98
C GLY A 105 12.24 15.70 16.01
N MET A 106 13.42 15.56 16.62
CA MET A 106 14.20 16.72 17.10
C MET A 106 14.21 17.76 15.97
N PHE A 107 13.80 19.00 16.28
CA PHE A 107 13.62 20.14 15.35
C PHE A 107 12.30 20.18 14.56
N GLY A 108 11.25 20.69 15.25
CA GLY A 108 10.48 21.84 14.81
C GLY A 108 9.55 21.71 13.60
N SER A 109 8.24 21.62 13.88
CA SER A 109 7.09 22.20 13.13
C SER A 109 6.94 21.83 11.64
N THR A 110 5.81 21.35 11.12
CA THR A 110 4.41 21.66 11.44
C THR A 110 3.49 20.82 10.53
N MET A 111 2.26 20.58 11.02
CA MET A 111 0.99 20.45 10.26
C MET A 111 0.72 19.09 9.58
N THR A 112 -0.49 18.50 9.62
CA THR A 112 -1.82 18.97 10.04
C THR A 112 -2.73 17.75 10.15
N THR A 113 -3.47 17.59 11.25
CA THR A 113 -4.70 16.79 11.23
C THR A 113 -5.84 17.73 11.58
N GLU A 114 -6.89 17.72 10.76
CA GLU A 114 -8.06 18.62 10.75
C GLU A 114 -8.81 18.75 12.09
N HIS A 115 -8.40 18.03 13.14
CA HIS A 115 -8.94 18.13 14.49
C HIS A 115 -8.41 19.33 15.31
N MET A 116 -7.35 20.03 14.88
CA MET A 116 -6.83 21.19 15.62
C MET A 116 -7.50 22.54 15.29
N GLU A 117 -8.21 22.66 14.17
CA GLU A 117 -8.87 23.95 13.83
C GLU A 117 -10.08 24.26 14.73
N GLN A 118 -10.77 23.23 15.22
CA GLN A 118 -11.95 23.42 16.08
C GLN A 118 -11.58 23.92 17.49
N ASP A 119 -10.42 23.51 18.02
CA ASP A 119 -9.96 23.95 19.35
C ASP A 119 -9.40 25.39 19.34
N ALA A 120 -8.79 25.83 18.24
CA ALA A 120 -8.29 27.20 18.10
C ALA A 120 -9.42 28.25 18.06
N VAL A 121 -10.57 27.91 17.45
CA VAL A 121 -11.76 28.78 17.44
C VAL A 121 -12.39 28.88 18.82
N LYS A 122 -12.41 27.78 19.59
CA LYS A 122 -12.94 27.75 20.96
C LYS A 122 -12.09 28.62 21.91
N TYR A 123 -10.77 28.51 21.82
CA TYR A 123 -9.84 29.26 22.67
C TYR A 123 -9.88 30.78 22.45
N LYS A 124 -10.00 31.23 21.18
CA LYS A 124 -10.14 32.66 20.85
C LYS A 124 -11.43 33.28 21.39
N LYS A 125 -12.48 32.47 21.53
CA LYS A 125 -13.81 32.89 22.00
C LYS A 125 -13.90 32.97 23.53
N GLU A 126 -13.19 32.11 24.25
CA GLU A 126 -13.14 32.12 25.73
C GLU A 126 -12.13 33.12 26.31
N PHE A 127 -10.99 33.33 25.66
CA PHE A 127 -9.91 34.19 26.19
C PHE A 127 -9.73 35.52 25.46
N GLY A 128 -10.57 35.82 24.46
CA GLY A 128 -10.59 37.07 23.72
C GLY A 128 -11.31 38.22 24.43
N ARG A 129 -10.74 38.73 25.53
CA ARG A 129 -11.11 40.02 26.15
C ARG A 129 -9.81 40.61 26.73
N LYS A 130 -9.38 41.86 26.48
CA LYS A 130 -9.99 43.10 26.01
C LYS A 130 -8.90 43.96 25.34
N LYS A 131 -9.28 44.91 24.48
CA LYS A 131 -8.84 46.29 24.64
C LYS A 131 -10.06 47.12 24.99
#